data_AF-A0A535AWE8-F1
#
_entry.id   AF-A0A535AWE8-F1
#
_cell.length_a   1.000
_cell.length_b   1.000
_cell.length_c   1.000
_cell.angle_alpha   90.00
_cell.angle_beta   90.00
_cell.angle_gamma   90.00
#
_symmetry.space_group_name_H-M   'P 1'
#
loop_
_entity.id
_entity.type
_entity.pdbx_description
1 polymer ?
#
loop_
_entity_poly.entity_id
_entity_poly.type
_entity_poly.pdbx_seq_one_letter_code
_entity_poly.pdbx_strand_id
1 'polypeptide(L)'
;MPLLRVDRLAVLYGATEVLRDLSFQVEPRQRLGIVGANGSGKSSLLKAISGEIIPTAGSLTLAPRARTAYLAQEIEASPHESVYEDALHSRPDIMGRRSRLTELETAMAKVSGAELTALVENYGDVQHEYERLDGYAYDNRVAEVLHGVGLTESDQALPPSALSGGQ
;
A
#
# COMPACT_ATOMS: atom_id res chain seq x y z
N MET A 1 20.74 11.66 -10.17
CA MET A 1 19.43 12.18 -10.61
C MET A 1 18.52 12.17 -9.40
N PRO A 2 17.81 13.27 -9.10
CA PRO A 2 16.98 13.36 -7.91
C PRO A 2 15.89 12.30 -7.93
N LEU A 3 15.50 11.83 -6.73
CA LEU A 3 14.38 10.91 -6.54
C LEU A 3 13.04 11.57 -6.87
N LEU A 4 12.89 12.83 -6.46
CA LEU A 4 11.74 13.68 -6.74
C LEU A 4 12.24 15.07 -7.12
N ARG A 5 11.71 15.62 -8.20
CA ARG A 5 11.87 17.03 -8.58
C ARG A 5 10.50 17.70 -8.61
N VAL A 6 10.42 18.85 -7.97
CA VAL A 6 9.25 19.73 -7.93
C VAL A 6 9.66 21.05 -8.58
N ASP A 7 9.00 21.44 -9.66
CA ASP A 7 9.27 22.70 -10.38
C ASP A 7 8.02 23.58 -10.38
N ARG A 8 8.12 24.74 -9.73
CA ARG A 8 7.12 25.83 -9.70
C ARG A 8 5.70 25.34 -9.44
N LEU A 9 5.58 24.42 -8.49
CA LEU A 9 4.32 23.76 -8.15
C LEU A 9 3.35 24.78 -7.56
N ALA A 10 2.13 24.78 -8.11
CA ALA A 10 1.01 25.55 -7.56
C ALA A 10 -0.20 24.65 -7.33
N VAL A 11 -0.98 24.95 -6.29
CA VAL A 11 -2.24 24.27 -5.96
C VAL A 11 -3.25 25.32 -5.52
N LEU A 12 -4.38 25.38 -6.21
CA LEU A 12 -5.53 26.23 -5.87
C LEU A 12 -6.75 25.37 -5.53
N TYR A 13 -7.49 25.77 -4.49
CA TYR A 13 -8.85 25.30 -4.22
C TYR A 13 -9.83 26.44 -4.38
N GLY A 14 -10.62 26.41 -5.46
CA GLY A 14 -11.45 27.54 -5.85
C GLY A 14 -10.58 28.79 -6.10
N ALA A 15 -10.84 29.85 -5.33
CA ALA A 15 -10.07 31.09 -5.39
C ALA A 15 -8.87 31.13 -4.41
N THR A 16 -8.69 30.11 -3.58
CA THR A 16 -7.64 30.10 -2.55
C THR A 16 -6.40 29.38 -3.08
N GLU A 17 -5.29 30.10 -3.16
CA GLU A 17 -3.99 29.53 -3.50
C GLU A 17 -3.32 28.99 -2.23
N VAL A 18 -3.14 27.67 -2.18
CA VAL A 18 -2.58 26.96 -1.03
C VAL A 18 -1.09 26.70 -1.19
N LEU A 19 -0.63 26.48 -2.43
CA LEU A 19 0.78 26.41 -2.79
C LEU A 19 1.03 27.34 -3.97
N ARG A 20 2.13 28.11 -3.90
CA ARG A 20 2.55 29.06 -4.93
C ARG A 20 4.02 28.87 -5.24
N ASP A 21 4.34 28.64 -6.52
CA ASP A 21 5.70 28.66 -7.08
C ASP A 21 6.74 27.82 -6.29
N LEU A 22 6.31 26.67 -5.77
CA LEU A 22 7.18 25.85 -4.93
C LEU A 22 8.14 25.02 -5.79
N SER A 23 9.45 25.20 -5.58
CA SER A 23 10.49 24.46 -6.31
C SER A 23 11.51 23.84 -5.36
N PHE A 24 11.71 22.53 -5.45
CA PHE A 24 12.74 21.81 -4.68
C PHE A 24 13.03 20.45 -5.31
N GLN A 25 14.08 19.78 -4.83
CA GLN A 25 14.41 18.42 -5.20
C GLN A 25 14.75 17.59 -3.97
N VAL A 26 14.46 16.30 -4.03
CA VAL A 26 14.80 15.32 -3.00
C VAL A 26 15.73 14.29 -3.62
N GLU A 27 16.91 14.13 -3.04
CA GLU A 27 17.90 13.16 -3.47
C GLU A 27 17.59 11.76 -2.92
N PRO A 28 18.06 10.68 -3.58
CA PRO A 28 17.94 9.33 -3.03
C PRO A 28 18.49 9.25 -1.60
N ARG A 29 17.74 8.59 -0.71
CA ARG A 29 18.06 8.42 0.73
C ARG A 29 18.02 9.70 1.57
N GLN A 30 17.64 10.84 0.99
CA GLN A 30 17.42 12.06 1.74
C GLN A 30 16.13 11.98 2.56
N ARG A 31 16.16 12.53 3.77
CA ARG A 31 14.97 12.74 4.62
C ARG A 31 14.60 14.21 4.59
N LEU A 32 13.36 14.52 4.23
CA LEU A 32 12.84 15.89 4.18
C LEU A 32 11.76 16.06 5.24
N GLY A 33 11.96 17.02 6.16
CA GLY A 33 10.93 17.44 7.10
C GLY A 33 10.19 18.67 6.58
N ILE A 34 8.86 18.63 6.57
CA ILE A 34 8.00 19.76 6.15
C ILE A 34 7.33 20.34 7.40
N VAL A 35 7.64 21.60 7.70
CA VAL A 35 7.11 22.32 8.86
C VAL A 35 6.35 23.57 8.43
N GLY A 36 5.33 23.96 9.19
CA GLY A 36 4.52 25.13 8.91
C GLY A 36 3.19 25.10 9.69
N ALA A 37 2.53 26.25 9.80
CA ALA A 37 1.24 26.37 10.49
C ALA A 37 0.14 25.51 9.86
N ASN A 38 -0.95 25.27 10.60
CA ASN A 38 -2.14 24.62 10.03
C ASN A 38 -2.67 25.45 8.86
N GLY A 39 -3.07 24.77 7.78
CA GLY A 39 -3.49 25.43 6.54
C GLY A 39 -2.36 25.89 5.62
N SER A 40 -1.09 25.71 5.97
CA SER A 40 0.05 26.12 5.12
C SER A 40 0.28 25.25 3.86
N GLY A 41 -0.65 24.38 3.50
CA GLY A 41 -0.57 23.55 2.30
C GLY A 41 0.28 22.28 2.38
N LYS A 42 0.74 21.86 3.57
CA LYS A 42 1.55 20.64 3.74
C LYS A 42 0.86 19.38 3.21
N SER A 43 -0.40 19.16 3.63
CA SER A 43 -1.18 18.00 3.17
C SER A 43 -1.46 18.09 1.68
N SER A 44 -1.67 19.29 1.12
CA SER A 44 -1.81 19.49 -0.33
C SER A 44 -0.54 19.17 -1.09
N LEU A 45 0.64 19.50 -0.55
CA LEU A 45 1.92 19.13 -1.14
C LEU A 45 2.11 17.61 -1.16
N LEU A 46 1.83 16.93 -0.03
CA LEU A 46 1.94 15.48 0.06
C LEU A 46 0.96 14.78 -0.89
N LYS A 47 -0.29 15.25 -0.97
CA LYS A 47 -1.30 14.75 -1.92
C LYS A 47 -0.91 14.98 -3.39
N ALA A 48 -0.27 16.11 -3.69
CA ALA A 48 0.22 16.37 -5.04
C ALA A 48 1.36 15.40 -5.41
N ILE A 49 2.29 15.16 -4.48
CA ILE A 49 3.41 14.22 -4.66
C ILE A 49 2.91 12.77 -4.75
N SER A 50 1.89 12.39 -3.98
CA SER A 50 1.27 11.06 -4.02
C SER A 50 0.47 10.83 -5.30
N GLY A 51 0.06 11.90 -5.99
CA GLY A 51 -0.78 11.85 -7.18
C GLY A 51 -2.28 11.87 -6.89
N GLU A 52 -2.69 12.05 -5.64
CA GLU A 52 -4.11 12.20 -5.26
C GLU A 52 -4.75 13.48 -5.78
N ILE A 53 -3.94 14.53 -5.98
CA ILE A 53 -4.39 15.77 -6.62
C ILE A 53 -3.47 16.15 -7.76
N ILE A 54 -4.05 16.72 -8.80
CA ILE A 54 -3.31 17.28 -9.92
C ILE A 54 -2.96 18.73 -9.56
N PRO A 55 -1.67 19.12 -9.62
CA PRO A 55 -1.27 20.51 -9.44
C PRO A 55 -1.93 21.41 -10.49
N THR A 56 -2.29 22.63 -10.10
CA THR A 56 -2.88 23.60 -11.03
C THR A 56 -1.84 24.22 -11.95
N ALA A 57 -0.58 24.26 -11.52
CA ALA A 57 0.57 24.61 -12.35
C ALA A 57 1.85 23.95 -11.84
N GLY A 58 2.91 24.04 -12.66
CA GLY A 58 4.20 23.42 -12.38
C GLY A 58 4.24 21.94 -12.74
N SER A 59 5.28 21.24 -12.26
CA SER A 59 5.47 19.82 -12.55
C SER A 59 6.12 19.06 -11.40
N LEU A 60 5.81 17.77 -11.34
CA LEU A 60 6.41 16.79 -10.45
C LEU A 60 7.04 15.70 -11.30
N THR A 61 8.31 15.38 -11.06
CA THR A 61 9.03 14.31 -11.76
C THR A 61 9.67 13.37 -10.77
N LEU A 62 9.29 12.10 -10.83
CA LEU A 62 9.90 11.02 -10.07
C LEU A 62 11.01 10.35 -10.89
N ALA A 63 12.01 9.79 -10.21
CA ALA A 63 13.00 8.96 -10.87
C ALA A 63 12.35 7.70 -11.51
N PRO A 64 12.90 7.16 -12.62
CA PRO A 64 12.44 5.91 -13.20
C PRO A 64 12.37 4.80 -12.16
N ARG A 65 11.26 4.05 -12.16
CA ARG A 65 10.94 2.97 -11.22
C ARG A 65 10.79 3.40 -9.76
N ALA A 66 10.81 4.70 -9.45
CA ALA A 66 10.42 5.16 -8.13
C ALA A 66 8.92 4.91 -7.91
N ARG A 67 8.58 4.56 -6.68
CA ARG A 67 7.19 4.40 -6.23
C ARG A 67 6.93 5.41 -5.12
N THR A 68 5.74 5.99 -5.12
CA THR A 68 5.23 6.82 -4.03
C THR A 68 4.30 5.98 -3.17
N ALA A 69 4.36 6.21 -1.86
CA ALA A 69 3.40 5.71 -0.89
C ALA A 69 3.04 6.88 0.02
N TYR A 70 1.75 7.02 0.32
CA TYR A 70 1.23 8.10 1.15
C TYR A 70 0.40 7.50 2.27
N LEU A 71 0.73 7.91 3.50
CA LEU A 71 -0.03 7.58 4.68
C LEU A 71 -0.93 8.77 5.00
N ALA A 72 -2.24 8.59 4.83
CA ALA A 72 -3.22 9.61 5.16
C ALA A 72 -3.29 9.81 6.68
N GLN A 73 -3.77 10.99 7.09
CA GLN A 73 -3.95 11.32 8.51
C GLN A 73 -5.13 10.58 9.15
N GLU A 74 -6.15 10.24 8.35
CA GLU A 74 -7.30 9.45 8.75
C GLU A 74 -7.25 8.13 8.00
N ILE A 75 -7.40 7.03 8.73
CA ILE A 75 -7.47 5.68 8.18
C ILE A 75 -8.95 5.35 8.00
N GLU A 76 -9.33 4.85 6.82
CA GLU A 76 -10.69 4.38 6.58
C GLU A 76 -11.01 3.21 7.51
N ALA A 77 -12.29 3.10 7.91
CA ALA A 77 -12.71 1.98 8.76
C ALA A 77 -12.48 0.66 8.04
N SER A 78 -11.63 -0.20 8.62
CA SER A 78 -11.42 -1.55 8.12
C SER A 78 -12.63 -2.43 8.44
N PRO A 79 -13.11 -3.25 7.48
CA PRO A 79 -14.17 -4.23 7.72
C PRO A 79 -13.64 -5.51 8.39
N HIS A 80 -12.32 -5.66 8.55
CA HIS A 80 -11.70 -6.90 9.03
C HIS A 80 -11.82 -7.06 10.54
N GLU A 81 -11.89 -8.32 10.99
CA GLU A 81 -12.13 -8.65 12.40
C GLU A 81 -10.88 -8.43 13.26
N SER A 82 -9.71 -8.43 12.63
CA SER A 82 -8.42 -8.22 13.29
C SER A 82 -7.46 -7.38 12.47
N VAL A 83 -6.56 -6.66 13.15
CA VAL A 83 -5.45 -5.91 12.55
C VAL A 83 -4.53 -6.83 11.73
N TYR A 84 -4.30 -8.06 12.21
CA TYR A 84 -3.53 -9.04 11.46
C TYR A 84 -4.20 -9.39 10.12
N GLU A 85 -5.51 -9.62 10.13
CA GLU A 85 -6.27 -9.92 8.92
C GLU A 85 -6.30 -8.72 7.97
N ASP A 86 -6.49 -7.51 8.47
CA ASP A 86 -6.43 -6.28 7.67
C ASP A 86 -5.06 -6.15 6.96
N ALA A 87 -3.98 -6.37 7.72
CA ALA A 87 -2.62 -6.29 7.19
C ALA A 87 -2.34 -7.37 6.12
N LEU A 88 -2.85 -8.60 6.28
CA LEU A 88 -2.77 -9.64 5.25
C LEU A 88 -3.43 -9.16 3.94
N HIS A 89 -4.58 -8.49 4.04
CA HIS A 89 -5.32 -8.01 2.87
C HIS A 89 -4.70 -6.79 2.17
N SER A 90 -3.62 -6.20 2.72
CA SER A 90 -2.83 -5.18 2.03
C SER A 90 -2.18 -5.66 0.71
N ARG A 91 -2.09 -6.99 0.51
CA ARG A 91 -1.65 -7.64 -0.74
C ARG A 91 -2.73 -8.56 -1.30
N PRO A 92 -3.78 -8.00 -1.92
CA PRO A 92 -4.88 -8.80 -2.50
C PRO A 92 -4.39 -9.76 -3.60
N ASP A 93 -3.25 -9.45 -4.24
CA ASP A 93 -2.61 -10.30 -5.23
C ASP A 93 -2.05 -11.62 -4.64
N ILE A 94 -1.51 -11.57 -3.42
CA ILE A 94 -1.05 -12.76 -2.69
C ILE A 94 -2.26 -13.49 -2.12
N MET A 95 -3.16 -12.74 -1.47
CA MET A 95 -4.33 -13.29 -0.80
C MET A 95 -5.30 -14.00 -1.75
N GLY A 96 -5.57 -13.42 -2.92
CA GLY A 96 -6.41 -14.05 -3.93
C GLY A 96 -5.83 -15.36 -4.46
N ARG A 97 -4.50 -15.43 -4.62
CA ARG A 97 -3.82 -16.68 -5.03
C ARG A 97 -3.87 -17.74 -3.95
N ARG A 98 -3.69 -17.36 -2.67
CA ARG A 98 -3.86 -18.26 -1.53
C ARG A 98 -5.25 -18.91 -1.53
N SER A 99 -6.31 -18.10 -1.65
CA SER A 99 -7.69 -18.60 -1.75
C SER A 99 -7.85 -19.55 -2.95
N ARG A 100 -7.30 -19.17 -4.10
CA ARG A 100 -7.42 -19.95 -5.32
C ARG A 100 -6.75 -21.33 -5.22
N LEU A 101 -5.59 -21.43 -4.56
CA LEU A 101 -4.93 -22.71 -4.32
C LEU A 101 -5.81 -23.64 -3.48
N THR A 102 -6.38 -23.14 -2.38
CA THR A 102 -7.30 -23.91 -1.52
C THR A 102 -8.56 -24.37 -2.28
N GLU A 103 -9.12 -23.51 -3.14
CA GLU A 103 -10.26 -23.87 -3.99
C GLU A 103 -9.92 -25.00 -4.96
N LEU A 104 -8.76 -24.89 -5.64
CA LEU A 104 -8.29 -25.89 -6.59
C LEU A 104 -8.01 -27.24 -5.89
N GLU A 105 -7.38 -27.23 -4.72
CA GLU A 105 -7.18 -28.43 -3.88
C GLU A 105 -8.52 -29.12 -3.57
N THR A 106 -9.51 -28.34 -3.16
CA THR A 106 -10.85 -28.85 -2.83
C THR A 106 -11.58 -29.41 -4.06
N ALA A 107 -11.39 -28.79 -5.23
CA ALA A 107 -11.98 -29.24 -6.48
C ALA A 107 -11.33 -30.52 -7.00
N MET A 108 -9.99 -30.60 -6.96
CA MET A 108 -9.22 -31.77 -7.37
C MET A 108 -9.61 -33.03 -6.59
N ALA A 109 -10.01 -32.91 -5.32
CA ALA A 109 -10.49 -34.03 -4.52
C ALA A 109 -11.82 -34.65 -5.01
N LYS A 110 -12.55 -33.98 -5.93
CA LYS A 110 -13.92 -34.37 -6.36
C LYS A 110 -13.99 -34.84 -7.81
N VAL A 111 -12.95 -34.61 -8.60
CA VAL A 111 -12.94 -34.87 -10.05
C VAL A 111 -11.89 -35.91 -10.41
N SER A 112 -11.98 -36.46 -11.62
CA SER A 112 -11.02 -37.45 -12.13
C SER A 112 -10.87 -37.35 -13.65
N GLY A 113 -9.90 -38.07 -14.21
CA GLY A 113 -9.66 -38.07 -15.66
C GLY A 113 -9.19 -36.71 -16.19
N ALA A 114 -9.68 -36.32 -17.36
CA ALA A 114 -9.24 -35.11 -18.04
C ALA A 114 -9.51 -33.81 -17.25
N GLU A 115 -10.59 -33.77 -16.47
CA GLU A 115 -10.92 -32.62 -15.62
C GLU A 115 -9.91 -32.45 -14.49
N LEU A 116 -9.48 -33.55 -13.86
CA LEU A 116 -8.42 -33.52 -12.85
C LEU A 116 -7.10 -33.03 -13.45
N THR A 117 -6.71 -33.50 -14.64
CA THR A 117 -5.49 -33.06 -15.32
C THR A 117 -5.49 -31.54 -15.54
N ALA A 118 -6.60 -30.97 -16.01
CA ALA A 118 -6.72 -29.54 -16.22
C ALA A 118 -6.64 -28.73 -14.91
N LEU A 119 -7.21 -29.24 -13.82
CA LEU A 119 -7.10 -28.58 -12.51
C LEU A 119 -5.67 -28.64 -11.95
N VAL A 120 -4.95 -29.74 -12.13
CA VAL A 120 -3.55 -29.88 -11.72
C VAL A 120 -2.65 -28.92 -12.47
N GLU A 121 -2.85 -28.75 -13.78
CA GLU A 121 -2.11 -27.76 -14.58
C GLU A 121 -2.35 -26.34 -14.05
N ASN A 122 -3.62 -25.96 -13.82
CA ASN A 122 -3.97 -24.65 -13.26
C ASN A 122 -3.39 -24.43 -11.86
N TYR A 123 -3.43 -25.46 -11.00
CA TYR A 123 -2.83 -25.41 -9.67
C TYR A 123 -1.33 -25.10 -9.75
N GLY A 124 -0.60 -25.77 -10.65
CA GLY A 124 0.82 -25.52 -10.88
C GLY A 124 1.11 -24.07 -11.29
N ASP A 125 0.32 -23.51 -12.20
CA ASP A 125 0.48 -22.12 -12.65
C ASP A 125 0.24 -21.11 -11.51
N VAL A 126 -0.84 -21.30 -10.74
CA VAL A 126 -1.16 -20.44 -9.59
C VAL A 126 -0.11 -20.57 -8.49
N GLN A 127 0.39 -21.80 -8.25
CA GLN A 127 1.40 -22.08 -7.25
C GLN A 127 2.73 -21.39 -7.60
N HIS A 128 3.20 -21.50 -8.85
CA HIS A 128 4.41 -20.81 -9.30
C HIS A 128 4.32 -19.29 -9.11
N GLU A 129 3.16 -18.70 -9.43
CA GLU A 129 2.94 -17.28 -9.22
C GLU A 129 2.88 -16.89 -7.74
N TYR A 130 2.31 -17.75 -6.88
CA TYR A 130 2.29 -17.56 -5.43
C TYR A 130 3.70 -17.60 -4.84
N GLU A 131 4.53 -18.55 -5.27
CA GLU A 131 5.95 -18.64 -4.89
C GLU A 131 6.75 -17.42 -5.35
N ARG A 132 6.54 -16.97 -6.60
CA ARG A 132 7.21 -15.79 -7.15
C ARG A 132 6.90 -14.52 -6.35
N LEU A 133 5.74 -14.46 -5.71
CA LEU A 133 5.32 -13.37 -4.84
C LEU A 133 5.76 -13.54 -3.38
N ASP A 134 6.51 -14.59 -3.06
CA ASP A 134 6.94 -14.95 -1.71
C ASP A 134 5.74 -15.24 -0.77
N GLY A 135 4.67 -15.80 -1.34
CA GLY A 135 3.39 -15.99 -0.67
C GLY A 135 3.46 -16.90 0.56
N TYR A 136 4.31 -17.93 0.54
CA TYR A 136 4.47 -18.84 1.69
C TYR A 136 5.13 -18.18 2.91
N ALA A 137 5.91 -17.11 2.72
CA ALA A 137 6.51 -16.34 3.80
C ALA A 137 5.68 -15.12 4.21
N TYR A 138 4.58 -14.84 3.49
CA TYR A 138 3.85 -13.58 3.62
C TYR A 138 3.24 -13.37 5.02
N ASP A 139 2.63 -14.41 5.60
CA ASP A 139 2.07 -14.37 6.96
C ASP A 139 3.12 -13.97 8.01
N ASN A 140 4.30 -14.61 7.99
CA ASN A 140 5.40 -14.26 8.89
C ASN A 140 5.89 -12.83 8.66
N ARG A 141 5.97 -12.41 7.40
CA ARG A 141 6.40 -11.05 7.05
C ARG A 141 5.41 -9.99 7.53
N VAL A 142 4.10 -10.26 7.47
CA VAL A 142 3.07 -9.39 8.02
C VAL A 142 3.24 -9.29 9.54
N ALA A 143 3.38 -10.42 10.24
CA ALA A 143 3.59 -10.44 11.68
C ALA A 143 4.86 -9.66 12.10
N GLU A 144 5.98 -9.83 11.37
CA GLU A 144 7.22 -9.09 11.61
C GLU A 144 7.06 -7.58 11.43
N VAL A 145 6.33 -7.14 10.40
CA VAL A 145 6.06 -5.71 10.16
C VAL A 145 5.19 -5.13 11.27
N LEU A 146 4.11 -5.82 11.65
CA LEU A 146 3.22 -5.38 12.72
C LEU A 146 3.95 -5.28 14.06
N HIS A 147 4.75 -6.28 14.40
CA HIS A 147 5.60 -6.22 15.59
C HIS A 147 6.64 -5.09 15.49
N GLY A 148 7.22 -4.87 14.31
CA GLY A 148 8.22 -3.82 14.06
C GLY A 148 7.70 -2.39 14.24
N VAL A 149 6.39 -2.17 14.04
CA VAL A 149 5.73 -0.88 14.33
C VAL A 149 5.21 -0.78 15.76
N GLY A 150 5.37 -1.83 16.56
CA GLY A 150 5.02 -1.85 17.99
C GLY A 150 3.66 -2.46 18.30
N LEU A 151 3.00 -3.15 17.37
CA LEU A 151 1.75 -3.86 17.59
C LEU A 151 2.03 -5.27 18.09
N THR A 152 1.67 -5.53 19.34
CA THR A 152 1.85 -6.84 20.00
C THR A 152 0.92 -7.89 19.41
N GLU A 153 1.16 -9.17 19.69
CA GLU A 153 0.24 -10.25 19.29
C GLU A 153 -1.19 -10.02 19.83
N SER A 154 -1.32 -9.45 21.03
CA SER A 154 -2.63 -9.07 21.58
C SER A 154 -3.29 -7.94 20.78
N ASP A 155 -2.55 -6.92 20.34
CA ASP A 155 -3.09 -5.82 19.54
C ASP A 155 -3.51 -6.32 18.15
N GLN A 156 -2.72 -7.23 17.58
CA GLN A 156 -2.97 -7.81 16.26
C GLN A 156 -4.28 -8.61 16.18
N ALA A 157 -4.73 -9.17 17.30
CA ALA A 157 -6.00 -9.90 17.42
C ALA A 157 -7.23 -8.99 17.61
N LEU A 158 -7.03 -7.69 17.86
CA LEU A 158 -8.12 -6.74 18.02
C LEU A 158 -8.60 -6.23 16.65
N PRO A 159 -9.88 -5.84 16.52
CA PRO A 159 -10.33 -5.13 15.34
C PRO A 159 -9.59 -3.78 15.22
N PRO A 160 -9.29 -3.30 14.00
CA PRO A 160 -8.59 -2.03 13.81
C PRO A 160 -9.27 -0.83 14.48
N SER A 161 -10.60 -0.87 14.60
CA SER A 161 -11.40 0.16 15.28
C SER A 161 -11.20 0.23 16.80
N ALA A 162 -10.61 -0.79 17.42
CA ALA A 162 -10.28 -0.81 18.84
C ALA A 162 -8.89 -0.24 19.15
N LEU A 163 -8.08 0.05 18.12
CA LEU A 163 -6.79 0.71 18.29
C LEU A 163 -6.96 2.21 18.56
N SER A 164 -6.03 2.79 19.32
CA SER A 164 -5.98 4.25 19.46
C SER A 164 -5.48 4.89 18.15
N GLY A 165 -5.86 6.14 17.86
CA GLY A 165 -5.50 6.77 16.56
C GLY A 165 -4.00 7.01 16.31
N GLY A 166 -3.11 6.63 17.25
CA GLY A 166 -1.66 6.62 17.06
C GLY A 166 -1.05 5.23 16.87
N GLN A 167 -1.87 4.18 16.92
CA GLN A 167 -1.56 2.79 16.65
C GLN A 167 -2.16 2.40 15.30
#